data_AF-A0AB74D5J9-F1
#
_entry.id   AF-A0AB74D5J9-F1
#
_cell.length_a   1.000
_cell.length_b   1.000
_cell.length_c   1.000
_cell.angle_alpha   90.00
_cell.angle_beta   90.00
_cell.angle_gamma   90.00
#
_symmetry.space_group_name_H-M   'P 1'
#
loop_
_entity.id
_entity.type
_entity.pdbx_description
1 polymer ?
#
loop_
_entity_poly.entity_id
_entity_poly.type
_entity_poly.pdbx_seq_one_letter_code
_entity_poly.pdbx_strand_id
1 'polypeptide(L)'
;MRSACKPLVRRGGVFRAIAILALLSVHAFQPADAQGLAIHDLGTFPGATYSSATAINNRGQVVGEANLSGTQFFITHAFLYQQGVMSDLGTMQGGDISSASGINDRGQVVGSGDVGLSTQGRQPSHAFLYDGGVMADLGVPPDFFATVAAGVNQHGHGQVVGVMVNGARGEGRAFLYENGTFTDLGTLPGDLDSTAAAINNQGQIAGAAGFLAHHIEPLHAFLYDKGVMKDLGTLPGGQFSEAYGINDLGQVVGDATAANGYFHAFVYRDGTMIDLGTLAGGHTSTAYAINNHGQVVGTSDAADGQTHAFLFENGVMTDLGSLPGGTSSSAFGINELGQVVGEATTSSGQTHAVMWTR
;
A
#
# COMPACT_ATOMS: atom_id res chain seq x y z
N MET A 1 -22.54 17.09 -85.11
CA MET A 1 -21.48 16.41 -84.33
C MET A 1 -21.84 14.92 -84.28
N ARG A 2 -21.31 14.08 -85.19
CA ARG A 2 -20.21 13.12 -84.93
C ARG A 2 -20.36 12.42 -83.56
N SER A 3 -20.82 11.17 -83.56
CA SER A 3 -20.00 9.95 -83.35
C SER A 3 -19.75 9.66 -81.87
N ALA A 4 -19.65 8.44 -81.35
CA ALA A 4 -19.94 7.05 -81.72
C ALA A 4 -19.26 6.22 -80.63
N CYS A 5 -19.73 4.99 -80.39
CA CYS A 5 -18.98 3.86 -79.81
C CYS A 5 -18.59 3.95 -78.31
N LYS A 6 -18.60 2.88 -77.50
CA LYS A 6 -18.92 1.44 -77.61
C LYS A 6 -18.87 0.85 -76.17
N PRO A 7 -19.15 -0.45 -75.93
CA PRO A 7 -19.84 -0.95 -74.74
C PRO A 7 -19.07 -2.07 -74.00
N LEU A 8 -19.81 -2.83 -73.16
CA LEU A 8 -19.53 -4.18 -72.65
C LEU A 8 -18.47 -4.27 -71.53
N VAL A 9 -18.68 -4.99 -70.43
CA VAL A 9 -18.84 -6.46 -70.31
C VAL A 9 -19.53 -6.77 -68.96
N ARG A 10 -20.75 -7.35 -68.94
CA ARG A 10 -21.08 -8.79 -68.72
C ARG A 10 -20.31 -9.54 -67.61
N ARG A 11 -21.04 -9.94 -66.56
CA ARG A 11 -21.22 -11.31 -66.01
C ARG A 11 -21.76 -11.10 -64.58
N GLY A 12 -22.86 -11.67 -64.12
CA GLY A 12 -23.54 -12.90 -64.50
C GLY A 12 -23.84 -13.62 -63.19
N GLY A 13 -25.03 -14.19 -63.04
CA GLY A 13 -25.31 -15.07 -61.90
C GLY A 13 -26.67 -14.85 -61.26
N VAL A 14 -27.70 -15.31 -61.96
CA VAL A 14 -28.87 -16.05 -61.46
C VAL A 14 -28.89 -16.30 -59.94
N PHE A 15 -29.95 -15.82 -59.31
CA PHE A 15 -30.42 -16.23 -57.99
C PHE A 15 -30.46 -17.76 -57.87
N ARG A 16 -29.66 -18.32 -56.97
CA ARG A 16 -30.00 -19.56 -56.27
C ARG A 16 -30.23 -19.20 -54.81
N ALA A 17 -31.47 -19.38 -54.38
CA ALA A 17 -31.81 -19.39 -52.96
C ALA A 17 -31.04 -20.54 -52.30
N ILE A 18 -30.08 -20.20 -51.45
CA ILE A 18 -29.53 -21.09 -50.45
C ILE A 18 -29.96 -20.49 -49.12
N ALA A 19 -30.88 -21.18 -48.43
CA ALA A 19 -31.16 -20.91 -47.04
C ALA A 19 -29.91 -21.28 -46.25
N ILE A 20 -29.08 -20.30 -45.91
CA ILE A 20 -28.01 -20.48 -44.94
C ILE A 20 -28.68 -20.30 -43.58
N LEU A 21 -28.96 -21.43 -42.93
CA LEU A 21 -29.24 -21.47 -41.50
C LEU A 21 -27.97 -20.96 -40.81
N ALA A 22 -27.92 -19.68 -40.49
CA ALA A 22 -26.88 -19.15 -39.63
C ALA A 22 -27.11 -19.75 -38.24
N LEU A 23 -26.41 -20.83 -37.92
CA LEU A 23 -26.14 -21.19 -36.54
C LEU A 23 -25.36 -20.00 -35.96
N LEU A 24 -26.10 -19.08 -35.33
CA LEU A 24 -25.56 -18.24 -34.27
C LEU A 24 -25.11 -19.22 -33.19
N SER A 25 -23.86 -19.67 -33.28
CA SER A 25 -23.13 -20.10 -32.11
C SER A 25 -23.08 -18.87 -31.21
N VAL A 26 -24.03 -18.80 -30.28
CA VAL A 26 -23.81 -18.08 -29.03
C VAL A 26 -22.55 -18.70 -28.49
N HIS A 27 -21.42 -18.06 -28.74
CA HIS A 27 -20.28 -18.24 -27.87
C HIS A 27 -20.86 -17.75 -26.55
N ALA A 28 -21.24 -18.68 -25.69
CA ALA A 28 -21.28 -18.39 -24.28
C ALA A 28 -19.94 -17.69 -24.04
N PHE A 29 -20.00 -16.41 -23.69
CA PHE A 29 -18.90 -15.77 -23.02
C PHE A 29 -18.69 -16.66 -21.80
N GLN A 30 -17.78 -17.63 -21.93
CA GLN A 30 -17.14 -18.17 -20.76
C GLN A 30 -16.59 -16.89 -20.12
N PRO A 31 -17.03 -16.50 -18.90
CA PRO A 31 -16.24 -15.53 -18.17
C PRO A 31 -14.82 -16.08 -18.25
N ALA A 32 -13.91 -15.29 -18.79
CA ALA A 32 -12.50 -15.60 -18.69
C ALA A 32 -12.28 -16.09 -17.26
N ASP A 33 -11.70 -17.28 -17.09
CA ASP A 33 -11.32 -17.79 -15.78
C ASP A 33 -10.79 -16.60 -15.01
N ALA A 34 -11.59 -16.11 -14.06
CA ALA A 34 -11.16 -15.07 -13.16
C ALA A 34 -10.00 -15.73 -12.45
N GLN A 35 -8.78 -15.32 -12.78
CA GLN A 35 -7.58 -15.74 -12.07
C GLN A 35 -7.67 -15.10 -10.68
N GLY A 36 -8.61 -15.61 -9.87
CA GLY A 36 -8.86 -15.17 -8.53
C GLY A 36 -7.62 -15.53 -7.73
N LEU A 37 -7.05 -14.53 -7.07
CA LEU A 37 -5.98 -14.79 -6.13
C LEU A 37 -6.55 -15.65 -4.99
N ALA A 38 -5.86 -16.72 -4.64
CA ALA A 38 -6.16 -17.54 -3.47
C ALA A 38 -5.63 -16.85 -2.22
N ILE A 39 -6.48 -16.71 -1.19
CA ILE A 39 -6.08 -16.20 0.11
C ILE A 39 -5.47 -17.31 0.97
N HIS A 40 -4.32 -17.02 1.57
CA HIS A 40 -3.57 -17.90 2.46
C HIS A 40 -3.44 -17.25 3.83
N ASP A 41 -3.89 -17.95 4.86
CA ASP A 41 -3.68 -17.57 6.26
C ASP A 41 -2.22 -17.81 6.66
N LEU A 42 -1.51 -16.76 7.09
CA LEU A 42 -0.13 -16.86 7.57
C LEU A 42 -0.06 -17.22 9.07
N GLY A 43 -1.21 -17.18 9.76
CA GLY A 43 -1.36 -17.52 11.17
C GLY A 43 -0.88 -16.42 12.11
N THR A 44 -0.68 -16.81 13.36
CA THR A 44 -0.18 -15.96 14.45
C THR A 44 0.97 -16.66 15.17
N PHE A 45 1.61 -15.99 16.14
CA PHE A 45 2.48 -16.68 17.09
C PHE A 45 1.72 -17.74 17.90
N PRO A 46 2.40 -18.76 18.45
CA PRO A 46 1.73 -19.78 19.26
C PRO A 46 0.87 -19.19 20.40
N GLY A 47 -0.44 -19.46 20.34
CA GLY A 47 -1.43 -19.00 21.31
C GLY A 47 -1.88 -17.53 21.16
N ALA A 48 -1.33 -16.82 20.17
CA ALA A 48 -1.70 -15.44 19.85
C ALA A 48 -2.98 -15.38 19.02
N THR A 49 -3.60 -14.21 18.96
CA THR A 49 -4.93 -14.00 18.37
C THR A 49 -4.97 -12.89 17.32
N TYR A 50 -3.84 -12.23 17.10
CA TYR A 50 -3.71 -11.10 16.21
C TYR A 50 -2.38 -11.18 15.45
N SER A 51 -2.47 -10.96 14.14
CA SER A 51 -1.33 -10.66 13.29
C SER A 51 -1.78 -9.82 12.10
N SER A 52 -0.88 -8.98 11.60
CA SER A 52 -1.10 -8.14 10.42
C SER A 52 0.19 -8.07 9.61
N ALA A 53 0.12 -8.37 8.31
CA ALA A 53 1.27 -8.25 7.40
C ALA A 53 1.29 -6.88 6.74
N THR A 54 2.37 -6.12 6.92
CA THR A 54 2.49 -4.75 6.43
C THR A 54 3.24 -4.65 5.10
N ALA A 55 4.21 -5.54 4.87
CA ALA A 55 5.05 -5.49 3.67
C ALA A 55 5.54 -6.87 3.21
N ILE A 56 5.84 -6.97 1.92
CA ILE A 56 6.38 -8.16 1.25
C ILE A 56 7.48 -7.75 0.28
N ASN A 57 8.55 -8.55 0.18
CA ASN A 57 9.61 -8.35 -0.81
C ASN A 57 9.51 -9.36 -1.98
N ASN A 58 10.37 -9.22 -3.00
CA ASN A 58 10.38 -10.08 -4.19
C ASN A 58 10.94 -11.48 -3.93
N ARG A 59 11.40 -11.76 -2.71
CA ARG A 59 11.76 -13.11 -2.24
C ARG A 59 10.60 -13.83 -1.56
N GLY A 60 9.42 -13.19 -1.49
CA GLY A 60 8.25 -13.73 -0.80
C GLY A 60 8.38 -13.73 0.72
N GLN A 61 9.30 -12.93 1.27
CA GLN A 61 9.38 -12.70 2.71
C GLN A 61 8.37 -11.64 3.10
N VAL A 62 7.62 -11.90 4.16
CA VAL A 62 6.55 -11.02 4.65
C VAL A 62 6.92 -10.54 6.05
N VAL A 63 6.67 -9.28 6.34
CA VAL A 63 6.86 -8.70 7.68
C VAL A 63 5.58 -8.03 8.15
N GLY A 64 5.52 -7.77 9.44
CA GLY A 64 4.41 -7.08 10.07
C GLY A 64 4.51 -7.20 11.57
N GLU A 65 3.36 -7.23 12.23
CA GLU A 65 3.28 -7.37 13.69
C GLU A 65 2.31 -8.47 14.09
N ALA A 66 2.58 -9.08 15.24
CA ALA A 66 1.69 -10.05 15.85
C ALA A 66 1.72 -9.92 17.37
N ASN A 67 0.59 -10.17 18.03
CA ASN A 67 0.54 -10.06 19.48
C ASN A 67 1.19 -11.27 20.17
N LEU A 68 1.65 -11.08 21.40
CA LEU A 68 2.14 -12.17 22.24
C LEU A 68 1.03 -12.72 23.15
N SER A 69 0.96 -14.05 23.23
CA SER A 69 0.02 -14.72 24.13
C SER A 69 0.45 -14.60 25.60
N GLY A 70 -0.53 -14.52 26.51
CA GLY A 70 -0.26 -14.51 27.95
C GLY A 70 0.34 -13.22 28.52
N THR A 71 0.35 -12.14 27.76
CA THR A 71 0.81 -10.82 28.20
C THR A 71 -0.30 -10.03 28.91
N GLN A 72 0.06 -9.19 29.89
CA GLN A 72 -0.91 -8.38 30.65
C GLN A 72 -1.43 -7.17 29.84
N PHE A 73 -0.64 -6.73 28.86
CA PHE A 73 -0.95 -5.65 27.92
C PHE A 73 -0.99 -6.23 26.51
N PHE A 74 -1.68 -5.56 25.58
CA PHE A 74 -1.62 -5.93 24.17
C PHE A 74 -0.24 -5.57 23.63
N ILE A 75 0.71 -6.50 23.78
CA ILE A 75 2.09 -6.37 23.33
C ILE A 75 2.21 -7.01 21.95
N THR A 76 2.75 -6.27 20.99
CA THR A 76 3.06 -6.74 19.65
C THR A 76 4.56 -6.81 19.43
N HIS A 77 4.97 -7.84 18.70
CA HIS A 77 6.32 -7.98 18.19
C HIS A 77 6.29 -8.00 16.67
N ALA A 78 7.33 -7.42 16.07
CA ALA A 78 7.61 -7.52 14.66
C ALA A 78 7.88 -8.99 14.29
N PHE A 79 7.33 -9.45 13.17
CA PHE A 79 7.61 -10.79 12.66
C PHE A 79 8.28 -10.76 11.28
N LEU A 80 8.97 -11.86 10.96
CA LEU A 80 9.36 -12.24 9.61
C LEU A 80 8.74 -13.60 9.29
N TYR A 81 7.87 -13.64 8.28
CA TYR A 81 7.32 -14.87 7.72
C TYR A 81 8.11 -15.27 6.48
N GLN A 82 8.65 -16.48 6.49
CA GLN A 82 9.38 -17.04 5.36
C GLN A 82 9.24 -18.56 5.38
N GLN A 83 9.03 -19.16 4.20
CA GLN A 83 8.97 -20.62 4.02
C GLN A 83 7.97 -21.31 4.96
N GLY A 84 6.81 -20.68 5.21
CA GLY A 84 5.76 -21.27 6.06
C GLY A 84 5.93 -21.00 7.56
N VAL A 85 6.96 -20.25 7.97
CA VAL A 85 7.28 -20.02 9.38
C VAL A 85 7.23 -18.54 9.71
N MET A 86 6.39 -18.17 10.68
CA MET A 86 6.38 -16.84 11.31
C MET A 86 7.40 -16.81 12.46
N SER A 87 8.46 -16.03 12.29
CA SER A 87 9.53 -15.87 13.27
C SER A 87 9.41 -14.53 13.98
N ASP A 88 9.51 -14.53 15.30
CA ASP A 88 9.58 -13.33 16.13
C ASP A 88 10.95 -12.63 15.94
N LEU A 89 10.93 -11.35 15.58
CA LEU A 89 12.15 -10.54 15.44
C LEU A 89 12.63 -9.96 16.78
N GLY A 90 11.81 -10.05 17.83
CA GLY A 90 12.06 -9.50 19.14
C GLY A 90 11.88 -7.98 19.19
N THR A 91 12.50 -7.36 20.18
CA THR A 91 12.38 -5.93 20.48
C THR A 91 13.74 -5.27 20.59
N MET A 92 13.76 -3.93 20.59
CA MET A 92 14.96 -3.19 20.94
C MET A 92 15.34 -3.40 22.40
N GLN A 93 16.62 -3.20 22.71
CA GLN A 93 17.12 -3.41 24.06
C GLN A 93 16.38 -2.52 25.07
N GLY A 94 15.72 -3.14 26.04
CA GLY A 94 14.96 -2.45 27.09
C GLY A 94 13.48 -2.23 26.78
N GLY A 95 13.05 -2.46 25.53
CA GLY A 95 11.68 -2.41 25.08
C GLY A 95 10.95 -3.75 25.11
N ASP A 96 9.62 -3.69 25.11
CA ASP A 96 8.74 -4.86 25.00
C ASP A 96 7.81 -4.82 23.78
N ILE A 97 7.84 -3.77 22.95
CA ILE A 97 7.02 -3.66 21.74
C ILE A 97 7.90 -3.41 20.51
N SER A 98 7.55 -4.06 19.40
CA SER A 98 8.09 -3.77 18.08
C SER A 98 7.06 -4.03 16.99
N SER A 99 7.13 -3.27 15.90
CA SER A 99 6.29 -3.41 14.72
C SER A 99 7.11 -3.16 13.47
N ALA A 100 7.01 -4.04 12.47
CA ALA A 100 7.67 -3.86 11.17
C ALA A 100 6.73 -3.17 10.18
N SER A 101 7.24 -2.17 9.46
CA SER A 101 6.49 -1.41 8.45
C SER A 101 6.96 -1.69 7.03
N GLY A 102 8.21 -2.13 6.84
CA GLY A 102 8.79 -2.28 5.51
C GLY A 102 9.89 -3.33 5.46
N ILE A 103 10.03 -3.99 4.31
CA ILE A 103 11.10 -4.95 4.02
C ILE A 103 11.62 -4.72 2.59
N ASN A 104 12.94 -4.80 2.41
CA ASN A 104 13.55 -4.77 1.08
C ASN A 104 14.01 -6.17 0.60
N ASP A 105 14.45 -6.26 -0.66
CA ASP A 105 14.90 -7.51 -1.30
C ASP A 105 16.22 -8.06 -0.74
N ARG A 106 16.95 -7.27 0.06
CA ARG A 106 18.08 -7.78 0.86
C ARG A 106 17.60 -8.50 2.12
N GLY A 107 16.36 -8.27 2.54
CA GLY A 107 15.78 -8.78 3.78
C GLY A 107 16.02 -7.86 4.97
N GLN A 108 16.39 -6.60 4.70
CA GLN A 108 16.45 -5.59 5.73
C GLN A 108 15.02 -5.17 6.04
N VAL A 109 14.68 -5.14 7.33
CA VAL A 109 13.35 -4.81 7.82
C VAL A 109 13.44 -3.50 8.61
N VAL A 110 12.49 -2.61 8.42
CA VAL A 110 12.38 -1.38 9.20
C VAL A 110 11.03 -1.32 9.91
N GLY A 111 10.97 -0.51 10.93
CA GLY A 111 9.76 -0.23 11.67
C GLY A 111 10.06 0.57 12.92
N SER A 112 9.22 0.43 13.94
CA SER A 112 9.40 1.11 15.21
C SER A 112 9.24 0.16 16.38
N GLY A 113 9.92 0.45 17.48
CA GLY A 113 9.68 -0.20 18.75
C GLY A 113 9.90 0.76 19.91
N ASP A 114 9.44 0.37 21.09
CA ASP A 114 9.67 1.15 22.30
C ASP A 114 11.08 0.87 22.84
N VAL A 115 11.68 1.87 23.48
CA VAL A 115 13.00 1.72 24.17
C VAL A 115 12.86 1.54 25.68
N GLY A 116 11.64 1.37 26.17
CA GLY A 116 11.33 1.06 27.56
C GLY A 116 10.16 0.09 27.67
N LEU A 117 9.85 -0.33 28.91
CA LEU A 117 8.75 -1.26 29.15
C LEU A 117 7.39 -0.55 29.17
N SER A 118 6.38 -1.13 28.52
CA SER A 118 4.98 -0.69 28.56
C SER A 118 4.43 -0.51 29.98
N THR A 119 4.93 -1.29 30.94
CA THR A 119 4.58 -1.19 32.37
C THR A 119 5.00 0.10 33.05
N GLN A 120 5.92 0.88 32.46
CA GLN A 120 6.47 2.10 33.03
C GLN A 120 5.80 3.38 32.49
N GLY A 121 4.65 3.23 31.82
CA GLY A 121 3.94 4.34 31.17
C GLY A 121 4.38 4.57 29.74
N ARG A 122 3.99 5.71 29.14
CA ARG A 122 4.27 6.04 27.74
C ARG A 122 5.78 6.10 27.49
N GLN A 123 6.28 5.22 26.63
CA GLN A 123 7.67 5.21 26.20
C GLN A 123 7.81 5.94 24.86
N PRO A 124 8.97 6.56 24.59
CA PRO A 124 9.28 6.99 23.24
C PRO A 124 9.53 5.75 22.36
N SER A 125 9.06 5.82 21.12
CA SER A 125 9.35 4.81 20.10
C SER A 125 10.52 5.28 19.25
N HIS A 126 11.41 4.37 18.90
CA HIS A 126 12.51 4.61 17.97
C HIS A 126 12.31 3.79 16.69
N ALA A 127 12.72 4.38 15.57
CA ALA A 127 12.87 3.67 14.32
C ALA A 127 14.01 2.65 14.43
N PHE A 128 13.81 1.45 13.88
CA PHE A 128 14.85 0.43 13.81
C PHE A 128 15.16 0.02 12.37
N LEU A 129 16.38 -0.52 12.18
CA LEU A 129 16.77 -1.31 11.02
C LEU A 129 17.21 -2.69 11.50
N TYR A 130 16.46 -3.73 11.11
CA TYR A 130 16.80 -5.11 11.34
C TYR A 130 17.56 -5.68 10.13
N ASP A 131 18.78 -6.15 10.35
CA ASP A 131 19.62 -6.75 9.33
C ASP A 131 20.48 -7.87 9.94
N GLY A 132 20.61 -8.99 9.23
CA GLY A 132 21.46 -10.10 9.65
C GLY A 132 21.16 -10.67 11.04
N GLY A 133 19.92 -10.58 11.54
CA GLY A 133 19.53 -11.07 12.86
C GLY A 133 19.58 -10.03 13.99
N VAL A 134 19.96 -8.78 13.68
CA VAL A 134 20.18 -7.72 14.66
C VAL A 134 19.22 -6.57 14.40
N MET A 135 18.42 -6.20 15.42
CA MET A 135 17.60 -4.99 15.42
C MET A 135 18.45 -3.80 15.88
N ALA A 136 18.89 -2.95 14.95
CA ALA A 136 19.64 -1.74 15.25
C ALA A 136 18.68 -0.57 15.51
N ASP A 137 18.81 0.07 16.67
CA ASP A 137 18.14 1.33 16.99
C ASP A 137 18.77 2.47 16.16
N LEU A 138 17.96 3.16 15.35
CA LEU A 138 18.42 4.31 14.55
C LEU A 138 18.52 5.58 15.40
N GLY A 139 17.87 5.61 16.56
CA GLY A 139 17.85 6.71 17.49
C GLY A 139 16.82 7.79 17.14
N VAL A 140 16.93 8.90 17.88
CA VAL A 140 16.10 10.08 17.75
C VAL A 140 17.01 11.31 17.67
N PRO A 141 16.88 12.17 16.65
CA PRO A 141 17.66 13.40 16.58
C PRO A 141 17.37 14.35 17.75
N PRO A 142 18.27 15.29 18.07
CA PRO A 142 18.00 16.33 19.05
C PRO A 142 16.67 17.05 18.76
N ASP A 143 15.98 17.46 19.81
CA ASP A 143 14.68 18.17 19.78
C ASP A 143 13.44 17.33 19.43
N PHE A 144 13.60 16.07 19.01
CA PHE A 144 12.49 15.15 18.77
C PHE A 144 12.26 14.21 19.95
N PHE A 145 11.02 13.71 20.08
CA PHE A 145 10.62 12.76 21.12
C PHE A 145 10.69 11.30 20.66
N ALA A 146 10.36 11.04 19.39
CA ALA A 146 10.27 9.70 18.84
C ALA A 146 10.62 9.69 17.34
N THR A 147 10.96 8.51 16.82
CA THR A 147 11.10 8.25 15.39
C THR A 147 10.30 7.02 15.02
N VAL A 148 9.64 7.07 13.86
CA VAL A 148 8.89 5.94 13.30
C VAL A 148 9.33 5.76 11.87
N ALA A 149 9.85 4.59 11.53
CA ALA A 149 10.14 4.24 10.14
C ALA A 149 8.86 3.78 9.44
N ALA A 150 8.72 4.15 8.17
CA ALA A 150 7.64 3.73 7.30
C ALA A 150 8.18 2.89 6.14
N GLY A 151 9.23 3.35 5.46
CA GLY A 151 9.76 2.72 4.25
C GLY A 151 11.26 2.48 4.29
N VAL A 152 11.70 1.45 3.56
CA VAL A 152 13.11 1.12 3.33
C VAL A 152 13.36 0.99 1.83
N ASN A 153 14.45 1.57 1.36
CA ASN A 153 14.80 1.54 -0.06
C ASN A 153 15.31 0.14 -0.48
N GLN A 154 14.99 -0.31 -1.72
CA GLN A 154 15.59 -1.54 -2.28
C GLN A 154 17.05 -1.34 -2.65
N HIS A 155 17.49 -0.10 -2.87
CA HIS A 155 18.85 0.31 -3.22
C HIS A 155 19.42 1.26 -2.16
N GLY A 156 20.75 1.22 -1.95
CA GLY A 156 21.40 2.02 -0.89
C GLY A 156 21.63 1.25 0.42
N HIS A 157 22.61 1.69 1.20
CA HIS A 157 23.10 1.04 2.42
C HIS A 157 22.13 1.18 3.61
N GLY A 158 20.87 0.73 3.45
CA GLY A 158 19.84 0.84 4.49
C GLY A 158 19.25 2.24 4.62
N GLN A 159 18.93 2.89 3.48
CA GLN A 159 18.15 4.12 3.51
C GLN A 159 16.75 3.85 4.07
N VAL A 160 16.34 4.65 5.06
CA VAL A 160 15.04 4.53 5.74
C VAL A 160 14.33 5.87 5.70
N VAL A 161 13.02 5.86 5.49
CA VAL A 161 12.18 7.06 5.58
C VAL A 161 11.08 6.87 6.60
N GLY A 162 10.56 7.98 7.11
CA GLY A 162 9.48 7.97 8.09
C GLY A 162 9.24 9.35 8.67
N VAL A 163 8.85 9.39 9.94
CA VAL A 163 8.57 10.63 10.67
C VAL A 163 9.38 10.73 11.96
N MET A 164 9.91 11.92 12.22
CA MET A 164 10.45 12.33 13.51
C MET A 164 9.35 13.12 14.23
N VAL A 165 8.96 12.72 15.43
CA VAL A 165 7.78 13.26 16.13
C VAL A 165 8.19 14.23 17.23
N ASN A 166 7.58 15.41 17.24
CA ASN A 166 7.73 16.46 18.23
C ASN A 166 6.62 16.39 19.30
N GLY A 167 7.01 16.16 20.55
CA GLY A 167 6.22 16.49 21.76
C GLY A 167 4.73 16.11 21.79
N ALA A 168 3.95 16.80 22.63
CA ALA A 168 2.56 16.46 22.94
C ALA A 168 1.51 16.91 21.91
N ARG A 169 1.90 17.74 20.92
CA ARG A 169 0.98 18.27 19.90
C ARG A 169 0.94 17.43 18.63
N GLY A 170 1.84 16.44 18.48
CA GLY A 170 1.85 15.50 17.36
C GLY A 170 2.48 16.08 16.09
N GLU A 171 3.15 17.22 16.19
CA GLU A 171 3.88 17.82 15.06
C GLU A 171 4.99 16.86 14.61
N GLY A 172 5.18 16.67 13.32
CA GLY A 172 6.02 15.62 12.74
C GLY A 172 6.84 16.13 11.56
N ARG A 173 8.06 15.62 11.41
CA ARG A 173 8.93 15.95 10.28
C ARG A 173 9.33 14.70 9.52
N ALA A 174 9.02 14.68 8.23
CA ALA A 174 9.45 13.62 7.34
C ALA A 174 10.97 13.57 7.31
N PHE A 175 11.53 12.36 7.37
CA PHE A 175 12.99 12.18 7.36
C PHE A 175 13.45 11.21 6.28
N LEU A 176 14.70 11.40 5.85
CA LEU A 176 15.54 10.39 5.22
C LEU A 176 16.71 10.07 6.16
N TYR A 177 16.86 8.81 6.54
CA TYR A 177 17.99 8.30 7.28
C TYR A 177 18.94 7.60 6.33
N GLU A 178 20.20 8.03 6.32
CA GLU A 178 21.26 7.41 5.52
C GLU A 178 22.61 7.56 6.23
N ASN A 179 23.43 6.51 6.23
CA ASN A 179 24.79 6.53 6.76
C ASN A 179 24.88 7.12 8.19
N GLY A 180 23.95 6.76 9.08
CA GLY A 180 23.95 7.22 10.47
C GLY A 180 23.35 8.62 10.69
N THR A 181 22.80 9.25 9.65
CA THR A 181 22.35 10.65 9.68
C THR A 181 20.88 10.77 9.31
N PHE A 182 20.11 11.48 10.13
CA PHE A 182 18.76 11.93 9.79
C PHE A 182 18.82 13.24 9.02
N THR A 183 18.13 13.28 7.88
CA THR A 183 17.89 14.48 7.08
C THR A 183 16.41 14.83 7.18
N ASP A 184 16.11 16.01 7.73
CA ASP A 184 14.77 16.60 7.70
C ASP A 184 14.42 17.04 6.28
N LEU A 185 13.32 16.52 5.74
CA LEU A 185 12.90 16.78 4.36
C LEU A 185 12.16 18.12 4.20
N GLY A 186 11.83 18.79 5.31
CA GLY A 186 11.03 20.00 5.31
C GLY A 186 9.52 19.74 5.26
N THR A 187 8.78 20.77 4.91
CA THR A 187 7.32 20.76 4.72
C THR A 187 6.97 21.45 3.40
N LEU A 188 5.72 21.35 2.96
CA LEU A 188 5.22 22.18 1.87
C LEU A 188 5.10 23.64 2.32
N PRO A 189 5.17 24.63 1.41
CA PRO A 189 5.08 26.04 1.78
C PRO A 189 3.76 26.36 2.50
N GLY A 190 3.87 26.73 3.77
CA GLY A 190 2.72 27.08 4.61
C GLY A 190 2.32 25.99 5.60
N ASP A 191 2.85 24.77 5.45
CA ASP A 191 2.55 23.64 6.33
C ASP A 191 3.55 23.54 7.48
N LEU A 192 3.07 23.01 8.61
CA LEU A 192 3.88 22.81 9.80
C LEU A 192 4.44 21.39 9.95
N ASP A 193 3.79 20.42 9.32
CA ASP A 193 4.04 19.00 9.52
C ASP A 193 4.27 18.25 8.21
N SER A 194 5.05 17.17 8.29
CA SER A 194 5.24 16.22 7.21
C SER A 194 5.52 14.81 7.72
N THR A 195 5.08 13.82 6.96
CA THR A 195 5.38 12.40 7.18
C THR A 195 5.76 11.75 5.86
N ALA A 196 6.85 10.97 5.84
CA ALA A 196 7.21 10.15 4.70
C ALA A 196 6.64 8.74 4.87
N ALA A 197 5.98 8.21 3.84
CA ALA A 197 5.38 6.88 3.86
C ALA A 197 6.22 5.86 3.08
N ALA A 198 6.78 6.26 1.93
CA ALA A 198 7.48 5.33 1.04
C ALA A 198 8.64 5.99 0.30
N ILE A 199 9.62 5.18 -0.11
CA ILE A 199 10.81 5.56 -0.88
C ILE A 199 11.03 4.57 -2.01
N ASN A 200 11.37 5.05 -3.21
CA ASN A 200 11.71 4.20 -4.36
C ASN A 200 13.23 4.14 -4.62
N ASN A 201 13.64 3.33 -5.59
CA ASN A 201 15.04 3.12 -5.94
C ASN A 201 15.73 4.31 -6.60
N GLN A 202 14.98 5.33 -6.98
CA GLN A 202 15.53 6.60 -7.46
C GLN A 202 15.81 7.58 -6.30
N GLY A 203 15.49 7.20 -5.06
CA GLY A 203 15.58 8.08 -3.89
C GLY A 203 14.44 9.09 -3.79
N GLN A 204 13.36 8.89 -4.56
CA GLN A 204 12.16 9.71 -4.46
C GLN A 204 11.31 9.23 -3.29
N ILE A 205 10.74 10.16 -2.55
CA ILE A 205 10.01 9.90 -1.31
C ILE A 205 8.59 10.44 -1.45
N ALA A 206 7.60 9.62 -1.14
CA ALA A 206 6.19 10.02 -1.11
C ALA A 206 5.67 10.03 0.33
N GLY A 207 4.71 10.90 0.60
CA GLY A 207 4.10 11.05 1.91
C GLY A 207 3.07 12.17 1.92
N ALA A 208 2.79 12.72 3.09
CA ALA A 208 1.86 13.84 3.24
C ALA A 208 2.44 14.96 4.11
N ALA A 209 2.00 16.19 3.83
CA ALA A 209 2.33 17.38 4.59
C ALA A 209 1.05 18.14 4.99
N GLY A 210 1.08 18.78 6.15
CA GLY A 210 -0.06 19.39 6.82
C GLY A 210 -0.61 18.53 7.97
N PHE A 211 -1.48 19.11 8.79
CA PHE A 211 -2.09 18.39 9.92
C PHE A 211 -3.52 18.87 10.23
N LEU A 212 -4.45 17.93 10.29
CA LEU A 212 -5.88 18.20 10.49
C LEU A 212 -6.21 18.90 11.82
N ALA A 213 -5.39 18.72 12.86
CA ALA A 213 -5.67 19.33 14.17
C ALA A 213 -5.39 20.83 14.23
N HIS A 214 -4.70 21.39 13.22
CA HIS A 214 -4.46 22.83 13.18
C HIS A 214 -5.65 23.60 12.61
N HIS A 215 -6.65 22.97 11.98
CA HIS A 215 -7.85 23.61 11.38
C HIS A 215 -7.55 24.71 10.32
N ILE A 216 -6.28 24.94 9.97
CA ILE A 216 -5.83 25.97 9.01
C ILE A 216 -5.16 25.36 7.77
N GLU A 217 -4.79 24.07 7.79
CA GLU A 217 -4.00 23.42 6.74
C GLU A 217 -4.71 22.16 6.22
N PRO A 218 -5.03 22.07 4.92
CA PRO A 218 -5.41 20.81 4.31
C PRO A 218 -4.19 19.88 4.19
N LEU A 219 -4.33 18.63 4.64
CA LEU A 219 -3.33 17.57 4.42
C LEU A 219 -3.20 17.27 2.93
N HIS A 220 -2.00 17.44 2.36
CA HIS A 220 -1.71 17.21 0.95
C HIS A 220 -0.59 16.18 0.76
N ALA A 221 -0.78 15.31 -0.22
CA ALA A 221 0.23 14.36 -0.67
C ALA A 221 1.40 15.09 -1.33
N PHE A 222 2.63 14.68 -1.02
CA PHE A 222 3.83 15.21 -1.64
C PHE A 222 4.66 14.14 -2.35
N LEU A 223 5.49 14.59 -3.29
CA LEU A 223 6.64 13.88 -3.82
C LEU A 223 7.90 14.70 -3.57
N TYR A 224 8.85 14.14 -2.83
CA TYR A 224 10.17 14.72 -2.59
C TYR A 224 11.17 14.09 -3.56
N ASP A 225 11.80 14.92 -4.39
CA ASP A 225 12.82 14.49 -5.35
C ASP A 225 13.94 15.54 -5.40
N LYS A 226 15.20 15.08 -5.32
CA LYS A 226 16.42 15.91 -5.44
C LYS A 226 16.39 17.19 -4.57
N GLY A 227 15.95 17.07 -3.33
CA GLY A 227 15.93 18.21 -2.39
C GLY A 227 14.67 19.07 -2.43
N VAL A 228 13.68 18.72 -3.25
CA VAL A 228 12.49 19.53 -3.47
C VAL A 228 11.24 18.74 -3.12
N MET A 229 10.45 19.25 -2.17
CA MET A 229 9.11 18.74 -1.86
C MET A 229 8.09 19.38 -2.82
N LYS A 230 7.40 18.54 -3.58
CA LYS A 230 6.37 18.96 -4.54
C LYS A 230 5.00 18.51 -4.06
N ASP A 231 4.06 19.45 -3.97
CA ASP A 231 2.64 19.17 -3.77
C ASP A 231 2.06 18.42 -4.99
N LEU A 232 1.39 17.29 -4.74
CA LEU A 232 0.72 16.49 -5.76
C LEU A 232 -0.70 16.98 -6.07
N GLY A 233 -1.24 17.85 -5.22
CA GLY A 233 -2.61 18.36 -5.28
C GLY A 233 -3.63 17.35 -4.79
N THR A 234 -4.87 17.53 -5.24
CA THR A 234 -6.02 16.72 -4.85
C THR A 234 -6.76 16.19 -6.08
N LEU A 235 -7.73 15.29 -5.87
CA LEU A 235 -8.68 14.95 -6.91
C LEU A 235 -9.55 16.17 -7.27
N PRO A 236 -10.04 16.29 -8.51
CA PRO A 236 -10.90 17.41 -8.90
C PRO A 236 -12.13 17.54 -7.97
N GLY A 237 -12.28 18.71 -7.34
CA GLY A 237 -13.35 18.98 -6.37
C GLY A 237 -13.05 18.53 -4.93
N GLY A 238 -11.92 17.85 -4.71
CA GLY A 238 -11.38 17.45 -3.43
C GLY A 238 -10.59 18.54 -2.70
N GLN A 239 -10.28 18.30 -1.42
CA GLN A 239 -9.54 19.23 -0.56
C GLN A 239 -8.38 18.59 0.21
N PHE A 240 -8.27 17.26 0.20
CA PHE A 240 -7.27 16.51 0.96
C PHE A 240 -6.69 15.41 0.10
N SER A 241 -5.42 15.09 0.32
CA SER A 241 -4.75 13.93 -0.24
C SER A 241 -3.64 13.44 0.68
N GLU A 242 -3.42 12.14 0.70
CA GLU A 242 -2.33 11.50 1.43
C GLU A 242 -1.72 10.40 0.56
N ALA A 243 -0.40 10.31 0.50
CA ALA A 243 0.30 9.27 -0.25
C ALA A 243 0.91 8.22 0.68
N TYR A 244 0.71 6.95 0.33
CA TYR A 244 1.22 5.80 1.10
C TYR A 244 2.25 4.97 0.35
N GLY A 245 2.22 4.98 -0.99
CA GLY A 245 3.09 4.12 -1.81
C GLY A 245 3.69 4.84 -3.02
N ILE A 246 4.87 4.40 -3.45
CA ILE A 246 5.54 4.86 -4.67
C ILE A 246 6.29 3.69 -5.33
N ASN A 247 6.24 3.58 -6.66
CA ASN A 247 7.05 2.61 -7.42
C ASN A 247 8.28 3.27 -8.07
N ASP A 248 9.14 2.47 -8.71
CA ASP A 248 10.38 2.93 -9.36
C ASP A 248 10.12 3.70 -10.66
N LEU A 249 8.87 3.74 -11.15
CA LEU A 249 8.46 4.61 -12.24
C LEU A 249 8.06 6.01 -11.74
N GLY A 250 8.10 6.25 -10.42
CA GLY A 250 7.70 7.52 -9.80
C GLY A 250 6.18 7.71 -9.74
N GLN A 251 5.40 6.63 -9.89
CA GLN A 251 3.95 6.67 -9.70
C GLN A 251 3.65 6.57 -8.21
N VAL A 252 2.81 7.47 -7.72
CA VAL A 252 2.46 7.56 -6.29
C VAL A 252 1.00 7.13 -6.12
N VAL A 253 0.71 6.37 -5.06
CA VAL A 253 -0.65 5.97 -4.70
C VAL A 253 -0.99 6.40 -3.29
N GLY A 254 -2.29 6.56 -3.05
CA GLY A 254 -2.80 7.10 -1.82
C GLY A 254 -4.31 7.18 -1.80
N ASP A 255 -4.84 8.02 -0.93
CA ASP A 255 -6.24 8.45 -0.99
C ASP A 255 -6.38 9.96 -1.04
N ALA A 256 -7.49 10.42 -1.60
CA ALA A 256 -7.82 11.82 -1.68
C ALA A 256 -9.33 11.99 -1.60
N THR A 257 -9.78 13.12 -1.06
CA THR A 257 -11.21 13.44 -1.11
C THR A 257 -11.64 13.69 -2.55
N ALA A 258 -12.69 13.03 -3.00
CA ALA A 258 -13.31 13.25 -4.30
C ALA A 258 -14.41 14.33 -4.21
N ALA A 259 -14.96 14.76 -5.36
CA ALA A 259 -16.00 15.79 -5.43
C ALA A 259 -17.29 15.46 -4.65
N ASN A 260 -17.52 14.19 -4.34
CA ASN A 260 -18.64 13.70 -3.53
C ASN A 260 -18.38 13.79 -2.01
N GLY A 261 -17.16 14.20 -1.60
CA GLY A 261 -16.74 14.31 -0.21
C GLY A 261 -16.20 13.02 0.43
N TYR A 262 -16.22 11.89 -0.29
CA TYR A 262 -15.63 10.63 0.18
C TYR A 262 -14.16 10.54 -0.21
N PHE A 263 -13.38 9.73 0.52
CA PHE A 263 -12.01 9.42 0.14
C PHE A 263 -12.01 8.34 -0.93
N HIS A 264 -11.30 8.59 -2.03
CA HIS A 264 -11.08 7.62 -3.08
C HIS A 264 -9.58 7.38 -3.24
N ALA A 265 -9.23 6.12 -3.48
CA ALA A 265 -7.90 5.72 -3.86
C ALA A 265 -7.49 6.44 -5.15
N PHE A 266 -6.25 6.91 -5.22
CA PHE A 266 -5.71 7.54 -6.42
C PHE A 266 -4.42 6.89 -6.90
N VAL A 267 -4.10 7.11 -8.18
CA VAL A 267 -2.74 7.01 -8.70
C VAL A 267 -2.32 8.36 -9.31
N TYR A 268 -1.18 8.89 -8.88
CA TYR A 268 -0.55 10.06 -9.46
C TYR A 268 0.51 9.60 -10.45
N ARG A 269 0.34 10.00 -11.71
CA ARG A 269 1.30 9.72 -12.79
C ARG A 269 1.27 10.84 -13.82
N ASP A 270 2.42 11.10 -14.44
CA ASP A 270 2.55 12.10 -15.51
C ASP A 270 1.98 13.48 -15.14
N GLY A 271 2.14 13.87 -13.87
CA GLY A 271 1.68 15.16 -13.37
C GLY A 271 0.20 15.23 -12.98
N THR A 272 -0.55 14.12 -13.06
CA THR A 272 -2.01 14.09 -12.87
C THR A 272 -2.40 13.08 -11.80
N MET A 273 -3.29 13.48 -10.89
CA MET A 273 -3.96 12.57 -9.95
C MET A 273 -5.19 11.94 -10.61
N ILE A 274 -5.23 10.62 -10.64
CA ILE A 274 -6.28 9.82 -11.29
C ILE A 274 -7.04 9.06 -10.21
N ASP A 275 -8.36 9.27 -10.17
CA ASP A 275 -9.29 8.54 -9.31
C ASP A 275 -9.39 7.06 -9.74
N LEU A 276 -9.18 6.14 -8.81
CA LEU A 276 -9.35 4.69 -9.04
C LEU A 276 -10.78 4.20 -8.75
N GLY A 277 -11.60 5.03 -8.11
CA GLY A 277 -12.94 4.70 -7.66
C GLY A 277 -12.95 3.73 -6.49
N THR A 278 -14.02 2.95 -6.40
CA THR A 278 -14.28 2.00 -5.32
C THR A 278 -14.68 0.64 -5.89
N LEU A 279 -14.72 -0.38 -5.05
CA LEU A 279 -15.42 -1.62 -5.36
C LEU A 279 -16.90 -1.30 -5.62
N ALA A 280 -17.53 -2.08 -6.50
CA ALA A 280 -18.91 -1.85 -6.87
C ALA A 280 -19.83 -1.83 -5.64
N GLY A 281 -20.51 -0.70 -5.42
CA GLY A 281 -21.40 -0.50 -4.28
C GLY A 281 -20.76 0.15 -3.04
N GLY A 282 -19.43 0.34 -3.04
CA GLY A 282 -18.67 1.04 -1.99
C GLY A 282 -18.62 2.56 -2.18
N HIS A 283 -18.24 3.27 -1.12
CA HIS A 283 -18.15 4.74 -1.10
C HIS A 283 -16.73 5.26 -0.88
N THR A 284 -15.93 4.51 -0.13
CA THR A 284 -14.57 4.91 0.24
C THR A 284 -13.56 3.87 -0.23
N SER A 285 -12.36 4.32 -0.62
CA SER A 285 -11.22 3.46 -0.89
C SER A 285 -9.89 4.15 -0.57
N THR A 286 -8.88 3.35 -0.24
CA THR A 286 -7.51 3.79 0.02
C THR A 286 -6.52 2.85 -0.65
N ALA A 287 -5.55 3.39 -1.40
CA ALA A 287 -4.46 2.59 -1.98
C ALA A 287 -3.19 2.68 -1.13
N TYR A 288 -2.71 1.53 -0.64
CA TYR A 288 -1.54 1.46 0.25
C TYR A 288 -0.23 1.15 -0.49
N ALA A 289 -0.28 0.33 -1.54
CA ALA A 289 0.94 -0.10 -2.24
C ALA A 289 0.75 -0.22 -3.76
N ILE A 290 1.86 -0.07 -4.48
CA ILE A 290 1.95 -0.16 -5.93
C ILE A 290 3.27 -0.83 -6.33
N ASN A 291 3.24 -1.75 -7.30
CA ASN A 291 4.46 -2.35 -7.87
C ASN A 291 4.84 -1.72 -9.23
N ASN A 292 5.96 -2.13 -9.81
CA ASN A 292 6.45 -1.59 -11.10
C ASN A 292 5.63 -2.04 -12.32
N HIS A 293 4.72 -3.00 -12.16
CA HIS A 293 3.71 -3.34 -13.15
C HIS A 293 2.49 -2.40 -13.12
N GLY A 294 2.44 -1.46 -12.17
CA GLY A 294 1.32 -0.55 -11.99
C GLY A 294 0.09 -1.21 -11.37
N GLN A 295 0.26 -2.38 -10.75
CA GLN A 295 -0.77 -3.02 -9.94
C GLN A 295 -0.83 -2.29 -8.59
N VAL A 296 -2.04 -1.93 -8.16
CA VAL A 296 -2.27 -1.18 -6.92
C VAL A 296 -3.11 -2.02 -5.99
N VAL A 297 -2.79 -2.04 -4.70
CA VAL A 297 -3.56 -2.75 -3.68
C VAL A 297 -3.93 -1.81 -2.53
N GLY A 298 -5.02 -2.17 -1.85
CA GLY A 298 -5.52 -1.35 -0.78
C GLY A 298 -6.82 -1.88 -0.18
N THR A 299 -7.61 -0.96 0.38
CA THR A 299 -8.93 -1.22 0.95
C THR A 299 -10.01 -0.46 0.18
N SER A 300 -11.20 -1.04 0.12
CA SER A 300 -12.39 -0.36 -0.35
C SER A 300 -13.60 -0.88 0.41
N ASP A 301 -14.58 -0.01 0.64
CA ASP A 301 -15.91 -0.47 1.01
C ASP A 301 -16.44 -1.39 -0.09
N ALA A 302 -17.08 -2.49 0.29
CA ALA A 302 -17.79 -3.40 -0.61
C ALA A 302 -19.31 -3.17 -0.51
N ALA A 303 -20.07 -3.82 -1.40
CA ALA A 303 -21.53 -3.67 -1.47
C ALA A 303 -22.28 -4.11 -0.20
N ASP A 304 -21.66 -4.93 0.64
CA ASP A 304 -22.19 -5.37 1.93
C ASP A 304 -21.87 -4.39 3.08
N GLY A 305 -21.18 -3.29 2.78
CA GLY A 305 -20.78 -2.27 3.74
C GLY A 305 -19.54 -2.63 4.56
N GLN A 306 -18.86 -3.73 4.25
CA GLN A 306 -17.60 -4.11 4.88
C GLN A 306 -16.39 -3.56 4.12
N THR A 307 -15.26 -3.45 4.80
CA THR A 307 -13.98 -3.12 4.17
C THR A 307 -13.32 -4.38 3.63
N HIS A 308 -13.08 -4.40 2.32
CA HIS A 308 -12.42 -5.49 1.62
C HIS A 308 -11.10 -5.04 0.98
N ALA A 309 -10.13 -5.94 0.96
CA ALA A 309 -8.90 -5.80 0.20
C ALA A 309 -9.21 -5.79 -1.30
N PHE A 310 -8.53 -4.93 -2.06
CA PHE A 310 -8.64 -4.91 -3.52
C PHE A 310 -7.29 -5.06 -4.21
N LEU A 311 -7.35 -5.54 -5.46
CA LEU A 311 -6.30 -5.39 -6.47
C LEU A 311 -6.87 -4.58 -7.65
N PHE A 312 -6.21 -3.47 -7.97
CA PHE A 312 -6.49 -2.67 -9.15
C PHE A 312 -5.44 -2.97 -10.22
N GLU A 313 -5.90 -3.51 -11.34
CA GLU A 313 -5.05 -3.86 -12.48
C GLU A 313 -5.84 -3.61 -13.77
N ASN A 314 -5.17 -3.07 -14.80
CA ASN A 314 -5.78 -2.84 -16.13
C ASN A 314 -7.10 -2.03 -16.11
N GLY A 315 -7.24 -1.10 -15.16
CA GLY A 315 -8.42 -0.27 -15.03
C GLY A 315 -9.58 -0.89 -14.26
N VAL A 316 -9.37 -2.06 -13.63
CA VAL A 316 -10.40 -2.80 -12.92
C VAL A 316 -10.01 -2.98 -11.46
N MET A 317 -10.86 -2.54 -10.53
CA MET A 317 -10.76 -2.84 -9.10
C MET A 317 -11.43 -4.19 -8.81
N THR A 318 -10.64 -5.16 -8.37
CA THR A 318 -11.08 -6.53 -8.08
C THR A 318 -11.04 -6.77 -6.57
N ASP A 319 -12.14 -7.25 -6.02
CA ASP A 319 -12.24 -7.68 -4.62
C ASP A 319 -11.40 -8.95 -4.39
N LEU A 320 -10.54 -8.94 -3.37
CA LEU A 320 -9.69 -10.08 -3.00
C LEU A 320 -10.35 -11.00 -1.95
N GLY A 321 -11.50 -10.61 -1.42
CA GLY A 321 -12.24 -11.33 -0.40
C GLY A 321 -11.55 -11.35 0.96
N SER A 322 -12.09 -12.15 1.87
CA SER A 322 -11.59 -12.38 3.22
C SER A 322 -11.35 -13.88 3.47
N LEU A 323 -10.83 -14.24 4.64
CA LEU A 323 -10.67 -15.65 5.01
C LEU A 323 -12.04 -16.34 5.12
N PRO A 324 -12.10 -17.68 4.95
CA PRO A 324 -13.36 -18.40 5.07
C PRO A 324 -14.11 -18.12 6.38
N GLY A 325 -15.31 -17.56 6.25
CA GLY A 325 -16.17 -17.15 7.38
C GLY A 325 -15.82 -15.81 8.02
N GLY A 326 -14.74 -15.17 7.58
CA GLY A 326 -14.44 -13.76 7.83
C GLY A 326 -15.31 -12.82 7.00
N THR A 327 -15.25 -11.52 7.33
CA THR A 327 -16.09 -10.49 6.72
C THR A 327 -15.31 -9.27 6.24
N SER A 328 -14.03 -9.16 6.57
CA SER A 328 -13.25 -7.95 6.28
C SER A 328 -11.81 -8.31 5.95
N SER A 329 -11.18 -7.50 5.12
CA SER A 329 -9.77 -7.64 4.74
C SER A 329 -9.18 -6.31 4.31
N SER A 330 -7.86 -6.22 4.43
CA SER A 330 -7.06 -5.08 3.99
C SER A 330 -5.79 -5.60 3.31
N ALA A 331 -5.37 -4.97 2.22
CA ALA A 331 -4.10 -5.25 1.57
C ALA A 331 -3.14 -4.07 1.75
N PHE A 332 -1.94 -4.34 2.29
CA PHE A 332 -0.96 -3.32 2.64
C PHE A 332 0.30 -3.38 1.78
N GLY A 333 0.63 -4.56 1.22
CA GLY A 333 1.84 -4.75 0.43
C GLY A 333 1.61 -5.57 -0.83
N ILE A 334 2.34 -5.27 -1.89
CA ILE A 334 2.41 -6.04 -3.13
C ILE A 334 3.85 -6.11 -3.63
N ASN A 335 4.29 -7.27 -4.13
CA ASN A 335 5.61 -7.43 -4.77
C ASN A 335 5.52 -7.50 -6.31
N GLU A 336 6.66 -7.59 -6.99
CA GLU A 336 6.74 -7.65 -8.46
C GLU A 336 6.25 -8.97 -9.06
N LEU A 337 6.03 -9.99 -8.23
CA LEU A 337 5.40 -11.24 -8.63
C LEU A 337 3.86 -11.17 -8.57
N GLY A 338 3.30 -10.04 -8.12
CA GLY A 338 1.87 -9.86 -7.92
C GLY A 338 1.34 -10.60 -6.67
N GLN A 339 2.22 -10.97 -5.74
CA GLN A 339 1.81 -11.49 -4.43
C GLN A 339 1.43 -10.32 -3.54
N VAL A 340 0.25 -10.40 -2.92
CA VAL A 340 -0.31 -9.34 -2.07
C VAL A 340 -0.33 -9.81 -0.63
N VAL A 341 -0.05 -8.95 0.33
CA VAL A 341 -0.13 -9.24 1.76
C VAL A 341 -0.95 -8.20 2.50
N GLY A 342 -1.48 -8.60 3.65
CA GLY A 342 -2.28 -7.73 4.49
C GLY A 342 -2.87 -8.49 5.67
N GLU A 343 -4.11 -8.18 6.01
CA GLU A 343 -4.84 -8.83 7.08
C GLU A 343 -6.27 -9.18 6.67
N ALA A 344 -6.84 -10.18 7.33
CA ALA A 344 -8.24 -10.54 7.16
C ALA A 344 -8.83 -11.07 8.47
N THR A 345 -10.13 -10.86 8.65
CA THR A 345 -10.85 -11.45 9.78
C THR A 345 -11.11 -12.94 9.53
N THR A 346 -11.04 -13.74 10.58
CA THR A 346 -11.37 -15.16 10.58
C THR A 346 -12.84 -15.36 10.98
N SER A 347 -13.35 -16.59 10.85
CA SER A 347 -14.69 -16.95 11.33
C SER A 347 -14.92 -16.78 12.84
N SER A 348 -13.86 -16.69 13.64
CA SER A 348 -13.92 -16.40 15.08
C SER A 348 -13.85 -14.90 15.40
N GLY A 349 -13.71 -14.04 14.38
CA GLY A 349 -13.53 -12.59 14.53
C GLY A 349 -12.10 -12.17 14.88
N GLN A 350 -11.12 -13.08 14.90
CA GLN A 350 -9.69 -12.76 15.04
C GLN A 350 -9.16 -12.16 13.74
N THR A 351 -8.13 -11.33 13.81
CA THR A 351 -7.44 -10.76 12.63
C THR A 351 -6.13 -11.48 12.41
N HIS A 352 -5.94 -12.05 11.22
CA HIS A 352 -4.74 -12.77 10.85
C HIS A 352 -4.06 -12.10 9.66
N ALA A 353 -2.73 -12.14 9.67
CA ALA A 353 -1.91 -11.83 8.52
C ALA A 353 -2.22 -12.81 7.39
N VAL A 354 -2.37 -12.30 6.17
CA VAL A 354 -2.73 -13.10 4.99
C VAL A 354 -1.85 -12.77 3.79
N MET A 355 -1.80 -13.70 2.84
CA MET A 355 -1.19 -13.50 1.53
C MET A 355 -2.15 -13.97 0.43
N TRP A 356 -2.31 -13.16 -0.62
CA TRP A 356 -3.04 -13.52 -1.82
C TRP A 356 -2.06 -13.84 -2.96
N THR A 357 -2.22 -15.00 -3.60
CA THR A 357 -1.37 -15.43 -4.74
C THR A 357 -2.18 -16.10 -5.84
N ARG A 358 -1.68 -16.07 -7.09
CA ARG A 358 -2.34 -16.67 -8.25
C ARG A 358 -2.23 -18.20 -8.26
#